data_AF-A0A7C6FJ45-F1
#
_entry.id   AF-A0A7C6FJ45-F1
#
_cell.length_a   1.000
_cell.length_b   1.000
_cell.length_c   1.000
_cell.angle_alpha   90.00
_cell.angle_beta   90.00
_cell.angle_gamma   90.00
#
_symmetry.space_group_name_H-M   'P 1'
#
loop_
_entity.id
_entity.type
_entity.pdbx_description
1 polymer ?
#
loop_
_entity_poly.entity_id
_entity_poly.type
_entity_poly.pdbx_seq_one_letter_code
_entity_poly.pdbx_strand_id
1 'polypeptide(L)' 'NKQKENNRIKSKTRCRVEHAFGFVTNSMNDFKIRSIGLRKAKGIIGLVNLVYNMCRYEQIIRLNLLSIKN' A
#
# COMPACT_ATOMS: atom_id res chain seq x y z
N ASN A 1 23.74 12.41 -16.74
CA ASN A 1 22.30 12.43 -17.12
C ASN A 1 21.60 11.10 -16.91
N LYS A 2 22.12 9.98 -17.41
CA LYS A 2 21.54 8.62 -17.27
C LYS A 2 21.21 8.17 -15.83
N GLN A 3 22.04 8.55 -14.86
CA GLN A 3 21.82 8.21 -13.44
C GLN A 3 20.61 8.93 -12.81
N LYS A 4 20.35 10.18 -13.19
CA LYS A 4 19.19 10.96 -12.70
C LYS A 4 17.87 10.36 -13.19
N GLU A 5 17.85 9.90 -14.44
CA GLU A 5 16.68 9.25 -15.04
C GLU A 5 16.37 7.91 -14.37
N ASN A 6 17.39 7.08 -14.13
CA ASN A 6 17.26 5.84 -13.36
C ASN A 6 16.76 6.09 -11.93
N ASN A 7 17.24 7.14 -11.28
CA ASN A 7 16.79 7.50 -9.93
C ASN A 7 15.33 7.96 -9.91
N ARG A 8 14.84 8.61 -10.96
CA ARG A 8 13.44 9.05 -11.07
C ARG A 8 12.47 7.87 -11.17
N ILE A 9 12.86 6.80 -11.86
CA ILE A 9 12.06 5.56 -11.94
C ILE A 9 12.05 4.86 -10.58
N LYS A 10 13.22 4.73 -9.94
CA LYS A 10 13.35 4.12 -8.61
C LYS A 10 12.55 4.87 -7.55
N SER A 11 12.61 6.21 -7.54
CA SER A 11 11.89 7.03 -6.56
C SER A 11 10.37 6.96 -6.76
N LYS A 12 9.87 6.91 -8.00
CA LYS A 12 8.45 6.71 -8.31
C LYS A 12 7.92 5.40 -7.74
N THR A 13 8.67 4.31 -7.90
CA THR A 13 8.30 3.00 -7.34
C THR A 13 8.38 3.00 -5.82
N ARG A 14 9.47 3.54 -5.26
CA ARG A 14 9.67 3.63 -3.81
C ARG A 14 8.55 4.41 -3.12
N CYS A 15 8.17 5.57 -3.64
CA CYS A 15 7.09 6.38 -3.08
C CYS A 15 5.76 5.61 -2.95
N ARG A 16 5.41 4.78 -3.95
CA ARG A 16 4.18 3.96 -3.90
C ARG A 16 4.26 2.88 -2.83
N VAL A 17 5.40 2.21 -2.73
CA VAL A 17 5.65 1.19 -1.70
C VAL A 17 5.62 1.83 -0.32
N GLU A 18 6.33 2.94 -0.12
CA GLU A 18 6.36 3.67 1.16
C GLU A 18 5.00 4.19 1.56
N HIS A 19 4.17 4.63 0.62
CA HIS A 19 2.81 5.05 0.92
C HIS A 19 1.95 3.89 1.43
N ALA A 20 2.02 2.72 0.80
CA ALA A 20 1.31 1.53 1.28
C ALA A 20 1.81 1.07 2.64
N PHE A 21 3.14 1.00 2.82
CA PHE A 21 3.75 0.56 4.07
C PHE A 21 3.54 1.57 5.20
N GLY A 22 3.56 2.88 4.90
CA GLY A 22 3.28 3.95 5.84
C GLY A 22 1.85 3.87 6.36
N PHE A 23 0.88 3.60 5.49
CA PHE A 23 -0.51 3.37 5.88
C PHE A 23 -0.65 2.14 6.78
N VAL A 24 -0.05 1.01 6.40
CA VAL A 24 -0.08 -0.22 7.22
C VAL A 24 0.57 0.00 8.58
N THR A 25 1.72 0.66 8.64
CA THR A 25 2.45 0.91 9.90
C THR A 25 1.68 1.86 10.82
N ASN A 26 1.09 2.91 10.27
CA ASN A 26 0.40 3.94 11.06
C ASN A 26 -1.03 3.53 11.47
N SER A 27 -1.75 2.82 10.61
CA SER A 27 -3.18 2.49 10.83
C SER A 27 -3.41 1.05 11.31
N MET A 28 -2.50 0.11 11.05
CA MET A 28 -2.67 -1.30 11.47
C MET A 28 -1.78 -1.70 12.65
N ASN A 29 -1.13 -0.72 13.30
CA ASN A 29 -0.40 -0.82 14.58
C ASN A 29 0.79 -1.80 14.62
N ASP A 30 1.01 -2.65 13.62
CA ASP A 30 2.21 -3.47 13.53
C ASP A 30 2.53 -3.91 12.09
N PHE A 31 3.77 -3.70 11.67
CA PHE A 31 4.31 -4.20 10.40
C PHE A 31 4.68 -5.70 10.48
N LYS A 32 4.80 -6.24 11.71
CA LYS A 32 5.30 -7.59 11.95
C LYS A 32 4.15 -8.56 12.19
N ILE A 33 4.07 -9.58 11.34
CA ILE A 33 3.11 -10.67 11.50
C ILE A 33 3.70 -11.73 12.43
N ARG A 34 3.22 -11.80 13.67
CA ARG A 34 3.52 -12.89 14.61
C ARG A 34 2.49 -14.00 14.48
N SER A 35 2.62 -14.83 13.43
CA SER A 35 1.72 -15.98 13.22
C SER A 35 2.48 -17.30 13.16
N ILE A 36 1.96 -18.32 13.85
CA ILE A 36 2.50 -19.69 13.82
C ILE A 36 2.00 -20.37 12.54
N GLY A 37 2.92 -20.55 11.57
CA GLY A 37 2.68 -21.27 10.32
C GLY A 37 2.49 -20.37 9.10
N LEU A 38 3.16 -20.74 7.99
CA LEU A 38 3.17 -19.98 6.73
C LEU A 38 1.78 -19.74 6.14
N ARG A 39 0.84 -20.69 6.30
CA ARG A 39 -0.53 -20.54 5.79
C ARG A 39 -1.28 -19.39 6.45
N LYS A 40 -1.13 -19.23 7.77
CA LYS A 40 -1.73 -18.12 8.53
C LYS A 40 -1.05 -16.79 8.17
N ALA A 41 0.28 -16.80 8.04
CA ALA A 41 1.04 -15.62 7.61
C ALA A 41 0.55 -15.11 6.25
N LYS A 42 0.42 -16.00 5.26
CA LYS A 42 -0.12 -15.66 3.93
C LYS A 42 -1.54 -15.10 4.00
N GLY A 43 -2.40 -15.68 4.84
CA GLY A 43 -3.75 -15.16 5.06
C GLY A 43 -3.75 -13.73 5.61
N ILE A 44 -2.94 -13.46 6.62
CA ILE A 44 -2.82 -12.12 7.22
C ILE A 44 -2.28 -11.11 6.20
N ILE A 45 -1.26 -11.46 5.42
CA ILE A 45 -0.75 -10.61 4.32
C ILE A 45 -1.86 -10.30 3.32
N GLY A 46 -2.65 -11.30 2.93
CA GLY A 46 -3.80 -11.12 2.04
C GLY A 46 -4.85 -10.17 2.61
N LEU A 47 -5.18 -10.31 3.90
CA LEU A 47 -6.13 -9.43 4.59
C LEU A 47 -5.62 -7.99 4.69
N VAL A 48 -4.34 -7.79 5.04
CA VAL A 48 -3.71 -6.46 5.06
C VAL A 48 -3.77 -5.80 3.68
N ASN A 49 -3.47 -6.55 2.63
CA ASN A 49 -3.58 -6.06 1.26
C ASN A 49 -5.03 -5.71 0.87
N LEU A 50 -6.00 -6.51 1.28
CA LEU A 50 -7.42 -6.24 1.03
C LEU A 50 -7.86 -4.94 1.72
N VAL A 51 -7.55 -4.77 3.00
CA VAL A 51 -7.91 -3.56 3.75
C VAL A 51 -7.21 -2.33 3.17
N TYR A 52 -5.95 -2.44 2.76
CA TYR A 52 -5.27 -1.35 2.05
C TYR A 52 -6.03 -0.93 0.78
N ASN A 53 -6.45 -1.88 -0.06
CA ASN A 53 -7.20 -1.58 -1.27
C ASN A 53 -8.56 -0.91 -0.97
N MET A 54 -9.28 -1.37 0.05
CA MET A 54 -10.56 -0.78 0.48
C MET A 54 -10.39 0.67 0.97
N CYS A 55 -9.44 0.92 1.87
CA CYS A 55 -9.15 2.27 2.36
C CYS A 55 -8.67 3.19 1.24
N ARG A 56 -7.84 2.66 0.33
CA ARG A 56 -7.37 3.42 -0.83
C ARG A 56 -8.53 3.81 -1.74
N TYR A 57 -9.48 2.90 -1.97
CA TYR A 57 -10.65 3.16 -2.78
C TYR A 57 -11.56 4.23 -2.15
N GLU A 58 -11.84 4.14 -0.84
CA GLU A 58 -12.59 5.17 -0.10
C GLU A 58 -11.93 6.55 -0.26
N GLN A 59 -10.62 6.65 -0.07
CA GLN A 59 -9.89 7.90 -0.23
C GLN A 59 -10.00 8.46 -1.65
N ILE A 60 -9.96 7.61 -2.68
CA ILE A 60 -10.10 8.04 -4.08
C ILE A 60 -11.49 8.59 -4.35
N ILE A 61 -12.53 7.93 -3.85
CA ILE A 61 -13.92 8.40 -3.98
C ILE A 61 -14.12 9.69 -3.19
N ARG A 62 -13.68 9.74 -1.93
CA ARG A 62 -13.85 10.91 -1.06
C ARG A 62 -13.16 12.14 -1.63
N LEU A 63 -11.99 11.97 -2.23
CA LEU A 63 -11.24 13.04 -2.89
C LEU A 63 -11.68 13.28 -4.35
N ASN A 64 -12.68 12.54 -4.84
CA ASN A 64 -13.18 12.58 -6.21
C ASN A 64 -12.07 12.52 -7.28
N LEU A 65 -10.99 11.78 -6.99
CA LEU A 65 -9.80 11.71 -7.83
C LEU A 65 -10.04 10.87 -9.10
N LEU A 66 -11.08 10.04 -9.09
CA LEU A 66 -11.64 9.40 -10.26
C LEU A 66 -12.97 10.08 -10.55
N SER A 67 -13.16 10.57 -11.78
CA SER A 67 -14.48 10.99 -12.28
C SER A 67 -15.33 9.74 -12.47
N ILE A 68 -15.84 9.19 -11.38
CA ILE A 68 -16.91 8.21 -11.43
C ILE A 68 -18.15 9.04 -11.78
N LYS A 69 -18.51 9.08 -13.06
CA LYS A 69 -19.81 9.60 -13.48
C LYS A 69 -20.86 8.71 -12.81
N ASN A 70 -21.61 9.29 -11.87
CA ASN A 70 -22.92 8.76 -11.48
C ASN A 70 -23.88 8.80 -12.66
#